data_AF-A0A9X3F6H5-F1
#
_entry.id   AF-A0A9X3F6H5-F1
#
_cell.length_a   1.000
_cell.length_b   1.000
_cell.length_c   1.000
_cell.angle_alpha   90.00
_cell.angle_beta   90.00
_cell.angle_gamma   90.00
#
_symmetry.space_group_name_H-M   'P 1'
#
loop_
_entity.id
_entity.type
_entity.pdbx_description
1 polymer ?
#
loop_
_entity_poly.entity_id
_entity_poly.type
_entity_poly.pdbx_seq_one_letter_code
_entity_poly.pdbx_strand_id
1 'polypeptide(L)'
;MTKNKLCCRIFPILNILIAAILSAGIWYFDEGVHRLTFLTDRDEFFNFVGVSLSIALLPIGIFYYLNEKEKYQAKARQLALLGFLPALLFLVFLIV
;
A
#
# COMPACT_ATOMS: atom_id res chain seq x y z
N MET A 1 -2.28 -28.50 -6.16
CA MET A 1 -2.49 -27.11 -5.68
C MET A 1 -3.06 -26.21 -6.79
N THR A 2 -4.32 -26.42 -7.20
CA THR A 2 -4.95 -25.68 -8.34
C THR A 2 -5.97 -24.63 -7.92
N LYS A 3 -6.26 -24.48 -6.62
CA LYS A 3 -7.41 -23.68 -6.14
C LYS A 3 -7.18 -22.17 -5.92
N ASN A 4 -6.00 -21.60 -6.17
CA ASN A 4 -5.72 -20.23 -5.69
C ASN A 4 -4.95 -19.29 -6.62
N LYS A 5 -4.89 -19.57 -7.93
CA LYS A 5 -4.25 -18.64 -8.90
C LYS A 5 -4.93 -17.26 -8.95
N LEU A 6 -6.26 -17.22 -8.80
CA LEU A 6 -7.02 -15.97 -8.77
C LEU A 6 -6.72 -15.13 -7.52
N CYS A 7 -6.64 -15.79 -6.36
CA CYS A 7 -6.44 -15.07 -5.09
C CYS A 7 -5.02 -14.52 -4.93
N CYS A 8 -4.02 -15.15 -5.55
CA CYS A 8 -2.66 -14.58 -5.63
C CYS A 8 -2.56 -13.42 -6.63
N ARG A 9 -3.46 -13.32 -7.63
CA ARG A 9 -3.49 -12.21 -8.60
C ARG A 9 -4.27 -10.99 -8.12
N ILE A 10 -5.34 -11.21 -7.38
CA ILE A 10 -6.19 -10.13 -6.82
C ILE A 10 -5.50 -9.43 -5.65
N PHE A 11 -4.68 -10.15 -4.88
CA PHE A 11 -4.04 -9.61 -3.69
C PHE A 11 -3.11 -8.40 -3.95
N PRO A 12 -2.21 -8.42 -4.97
CA PRO A 12 -1.45 -7.23 -5.35
C PRO A 12 -2.32 -6.06 -5.80
N ILE A 13 -3.40 -6.31 -6.54
CA ILE A 13 -4.31 -5.27 -7.01
C ILE A 13 -4.98 -4.57 -5.83
N LEU A 14 -5.46 -5.34 -4.85
CA LEU A 14 -6.03 -4.80 -3.62
C LEU A 14 -5.01 -3.99 -2.82
N ASN A 15 -3.76 -4.45 -2.72
CA ASN A 15 -2.71 -3.71 -2.02
C ASN A 15 -2.40 -2.37 -2.71
N ILE A 16 -2.36 -2.32 -4.04
CA ILE A 16 -2.18 -1.06 -4.77
C ILE A 16 -3.34 -0.11 -4.49
N LEU A 17 -4.58 -0.61 -4.44
CA LEU A 17 -5.75 0.20 -4.18
C LEU A 17 -5.75 0.78 -2.75
N ILE A 18 -5.36 -0.03 -1.76
CA ILE A 18 -5.18 0.42 -0.37
C ILE A 18 -4.03 1.44 -0.28
N ALA A 19 -2.90 1.18 -0.95
CA ALA A 19 -1.76 2.09 -0.96
C ALA A 19 -2.12 3.45 -1.58
N ALA A 20 -2.92 3.47 -2.65
CA ALA A 20 -3.39 4.69 -3.27
C ALA A 20 -4.28 5.51 -2.32
N ILE A 21 -5.17 4.85 -1.56
CA ILE A 21 -6.01 5.51 -0.55
C ILE A 21 -5.14 6.11 0.57
N LEU A 22 -4.16 5.35 1.08
CA LEU A 22 -3.25 5.82 2.12
C LEU A 22 -2.40 6.99 1.64
N SER A 23 -1.84 6.89 0.44
CA SER A 23 -1.05 7.97 -0.16
C SER A 23 -1.90 9.21 -0.41
N ALA A 24 -3.17 9.04 -0.80
CA ALA A 24 -4.08 10.17 -1.00
C ALA A 24 -4.38 10.86 0.33
N GLY A 25 -4.58 10.09 1.40
CA GLY A 25 -4.70 10.62 2.75
C GLY A 25 -3.44 11.40 3.17
N ILE A 26 -2.26 10.82 2.94
CA ILE A 26 -0.98 11.46 3.27
C ILE A 26 -0.87 12.82 2.58
N TRP A 27 -1.03 12.87 1.25
CA TRP A 27 -0.94 14.13 0.49
C TRP A 27 -2.02 15.15 0.89
N TYR A 28 -3.24 14.68 1.16
CA TYR A 28 -4.34 15.54 1.57
C TYR A 28 -4.04 16.28 2.89
N PHE A 29 -3.39 15.61 3.85
CA PHE A 29 -3.02 16.20 5.13
C PHE A 29 -1.66 16.92 5.10
N ASP A 30 -0.68 16.44 4.32
CA ASP A 30 0.67 17.02 4.23
C ASP A 30 0.67 18.41 3.62
N GLU A 31 -0.15 18.65 2.58
CA GLU A 31 -0.28 19.99 1.99
C GLU A 31 -0.95 20.99 2.96
N GLY A 32 -1.61 20.54 4.03
CA GLY A 32 -2.34 21.38 4.99
C GLY A 32 -3.57 22.09 4.42
N VAL A 33 -3.67 22.21 3.08
CA VAL A 33 -4.77 22.88 2.37
C VAL A 33 -6.02 22.01 2.25
N HIS A 34 -5.94 20.71 2.61
CA HIS A 34 -7.06 19.76 2.53
C HIS A 34 -7.64 19.70 1.11
N ARG A 35 -6.76 19.75 0.10
CA ARG A 35 -7.12 19.77 -1.31
C ARG A 35 -6.31 18.71 -2.04
N LEU A 36 -6.92 18.12 -3.07
CA LEU A 36 -6.27 17.13 -3.93
C LEU A 36 -5.46 17.83 -5.03
N THR A 37 -4.72 18.89 -4.67
CA THR A 37 -4.02 19.78 -5.61
C THR A 37 -2.95 19.02 -6.39
N PHE A 38 -2.32 18.03 -5.75
CA PHE A 38 -1.39 17.07 -6.35
C PHE A 38 -1.91 16.30 -7.58
N LEU A 39 -3.23 16.24 -7.82
CA LEU A 39 -3.78 15.64 -9.05
C LEU A 39 -3.66 16.57 -10.27
N THR A 40 -3.44 17.85 -10.03
CA THR A 40 -3.44 18.90 -11.07
C THR A 40 -2.02 19.29 -11.46
N ASP A 41 -1.08 19.20 -10.52
CA ASP A 41 0.35 19.39 -10.79
C ASP A 41 0.98 18.07 -11.25
N ARG A 42 1.68 18.13 -12.38
CA ARG A 42 2.24 16.94 -13.03
C ARG A 42 3.38 16.32 -12.23
N ASP A 43 4.22 17.13 -11.60
CA ASP A 43 5.38 16.65 -10.85
C ASP A 43 4.91 16.03 -9.51
N GLU A 44 3.96 16.67 -8.84
CA GLU A 44 3.31 16.12 -7.64
C GLU A 44 2.54 14.83 -7.94
N PHE A 45 1.88 14.74 -9.10
CA PHE A 45 1.20 13.50 -9.50
C PHE A 45 2.18 12.32 -9.63
N PHE A 46 3.36 12.55 -10.22
CA PHE A 46 4.37 11.49 -10.32
C PHE A 46 4.96 11.11 -8.95
N ASN A 47 5.17 12.08 -8.06
CA ASN A 47 5.59 11.82 -6.68
C ASN A 47 4.54 10.98 -5.94
N PHE A 48 3.26 11.36 -6.06
CA PHE A 48 2.13 10.63 -5.49
C PHE A 48 2.07 9.18 -6.00
N VAL A 49 2.19 8.96 -7.32
CA VAL A 49 2.19 7.61 -7.90
C VAL A 49 3.40 6.82 -7.42
N GLY A 50 4.58 7.43 -7.39
CA GLY A 50 5.82 6.80 -6.92
C GLY A 50 5.74 6.34 -5.47
N VAL A 51 5.19 7.18 -4.58
CA VAL A 51 5.00 6.83 -3.17
C VAL A 51 3.89 5.80 -2.99
N SER A 52 2.77 5.94 -3.70
CA SER A 52 1.71 4.92 -3.71
C SER A 52 2.25 3.53 -4.09
N LEU A 53 3.07 3.44 -5.13
CA LEU A 53 3.69 2.18 -5.55
C LEU A 53 4.71 1.67 -4.53
N SER A 54 5.49 2.56 -3.91
CA SER A 54 6.46 2.19 -2.86
C SER A 54 5.77 1.61 -1.63
N ILE A 55 4.65 2.23 -1.20
CA ILE A 55 3.81 1.73 -0.11
C ILE A 55 3.21 0.36 -0.47
N ALA A 56 2.81 0.15 -1.73
CA ALA A 56 2.26 -1.13 -2.18
C ALA A 56 3.31 -2.25 -2.29
N LEU A 57 4.57 -1.91 -2.60
CA LEU A 57 5.66 -2.88 -2.81
C LEU A 57 6.01 -3.64 -1.53
N LEU A 58 6.05 -2.97 -0.38
CA LEU A 58 6.34 -3.57 0.93
C LEU A 58 5.42 -4.77 1.27
N PRO A 59 4.08 -4.61 1.33
CA PRO A 59 3.16 -5.70 1.62
C PRO A 59 3.16 -6.78 0.54
N ILE A 60 3.37 -6.42 -0.73
CA ILE A 60 3.50 -7.40 -1.82
C ILE A 60 4.76 -8.25 -1.62
N GLY A 61 5.90 -7.63 -1.32
CA GLY A 61 7.17 -8.33 -1.06
C GLY A 61 7.07 -9.27 0.14
N ILE A 62 6.51 -8.79 1.26
CA ILE A 62 6.27 -9.60 2.46
C ILE A 62 5.36 -10.80 2.13
N PHE A 63 4.30 -10.59 1.35
CA PHE A 63 3.39 -11.66 0.95
C PHE A 63 4.11 -12.76 0.18
N TYR A 64 4.86 -12.41 -0.88
CA TYR A 64 5.57 -13.42 -1.69
C TYR A 64 6.62 -14.15 -0.85
N TYR A 65 7.39 -13.44 -0.04
CA TYR A 65 8.38 -14.03 0.85
C TYR A 65 7.79 -15.02 1.86
N LEU A 66 6.68 -14.65 2.52
CA LEU A 66 6.02 -15.51 3.51
C LEU A 66 5.26 -16.68 2.88
N ASN A 67 4.78 -16.53 1.66
CA ASN A 67 4.06 -17.56 0.94
C ASN A 67 4.99 -18.71 0.50
N GLU A 68 6.30 -18.47 0.37
CA GLU A 68 7.32 -19.51 0.15
C GLU A 68 7.64 -20.32 1.41
N LYS A 69 7.27 -19.83 2.59
CA LYS A 69 7.49 -20.54 3.86
C LYS A 69 6.24 -21.35 4.22
N GLU A 70 6.33 -22.68 4.19
CA GLU A 70 5.20 -23.59 4.53
C GLU A 70 4.53 -23.26 5.87
N LYS A 71 5.32 -22.85 6.88
CA LYS A 71 4.84 -22.45 8.21
C LYS A 71 3.90 -21.23 8.18
N TYR A 72 4.11 -20.30 7.24
CA TYR A 72 3.42 -19.01 7.21
C TYR A 72 2.45 -18.87 6.04
N GLN A 73 2.41 -19.83 5.12
CA GLN A 73 1.57 -19.80 3.92
C GLN A 73 0.09 -19.49 4.22
N ALA A 74 -0.47 -20.08 5.28
CA ALA A 74 -1.87 -19.86 5.68
C ALA A 74 -2.14 -18.45 6.24
N LYS A 75 -1.12 -17.78 6.81
CA LYS A 75 -1.22 -16.45 7.42
C LYS A 75 -0.52 -15.35 6.62
N ALA A 76 0.11 -15.68 5.50
CA ALA A 76 0.95 -14.77 4.71
C ALA A 76 0.22 -13.49 4.31
N ARG A 77 -1.09 -13.57 4.01
CA ARG A 77 -1.91 -12.39 3.68
C ARG A 77 -2.07 -11.42 4.84
N GLN A 78 -2.37 -11.94 6.03
CA GLN A 78 -2.56 -11.11 7.22
C GLN A 78 -1.24 -10.46 7.63
N LEU A 79 -0.15 -11.23 7.59
CA LEU A 79 1.19 -10.75 7.90
C LEU A 79 1.70 -9.74 6.87
N ALA A 80 1.34 -9.89 5.59
CA ALA A 80 1.69 -8.94 4.55
C ALA A 80 1.10 -7.54 4.80
N LEU A 81 -0.08 -7.43 5.40
CA LEU A 81 -0.69 -6.12 5.72
C LEU A 81 0.16 -5.30 6.69
N LEU A 82 1.05 -5.92 7.47
CA LEU A 82 2.03 -5.20 8.30
C LEU A 82 2.98 -4.33 7.46
N GLY A 83 3.12 -4.61 6.16
CA GLY A 83 3.85 -3.75 5.23
C GLY A 83 3.27 -2.34 5.09
N PHE A 84 1.99 -2.13 5.42
CA PHE A 84 1.37 -0.80 5.45
C PHE A 84 1.63 -0.03 6.73
N LEU A 85 2.19 -0.66 7.77
CA LEU A 85 2.37 -0.04 9.08
C LEU A 85 3.15 1.29 9.02
N PRO A 86 4.27 1.42 8.27
CA PRO A 86 4.98 2.70 8.18
C PRO A 86 4.11 3.82 7.59
N ALA A 87 3.35 3.53 6.54
CA ALA A 87 2.45 4.50 5.92
C ALA A 87 1.30 4.90 6.85
N LEU A 88 0.74 3.95 7.59
CA LEU A 88 -0.29 4.21 8.60
C LEU A 88 0.23 5.08 9.75
N LEU A 89 1.43 4.79 10.25
CA LEU A 89 2.05 5.59 11.31
C LEU A 89 2.32 7.02 10.85
N PHE A 90 2.81 7.20 9.62
CA PHE A 90 3.02 8.51 9.05
C PHE A 90 1.72 9.28 8.86
N LEU A 91 0.67 8.61 8.35
CA LEU A 91 -0.65 9.22 8.22
C LEU A 91 -1.22 9.66 9.57
N VAL A 92 -1.11 8.83 10.62
CA VAL A 92 -1.56 9.20 11.97
C VAL A 92 -0.76 10.39 12.49
N PHE A 93 0.55 10.44 12.26
CA PHE A 93 1.38 11.59 12.63
C PHE A 93 0.95 12.89 11.94
N LEU A 94 0.51 12.83 10.67
CA LEU A 94 0.01 14.02 9.96
C LEU A 94 -1.37 14.48 10.44
N ILE A 95 -2.17 13.57 11.01
CA ILE A 95 -3.52 13.88 11.51
C ILE A 95 -3.49 14.49 12.93
N VAL A 96 -2.51 14.10 13.75
CA VAL A 96 -2.35 14.50 15.16
C VAL A 96 -1.60 15.83 15.27
#